data_AF-A0A1Z5H6E7-F1
#
_entry.id   AF-A0A1Z5H6E7-F1
#
_cell.length_a   1.000
_cell.length_b   1.000
_cell.length_c   1.000
_cell.angle_alpha   90.00
_cell.angle_beta   90.00
_cell.angle_gamma   90.00
#
_symmetry.space_group_name_H-M   'P 1'
#
loop_
_entity.id
_entity.type
_entity.pdbx_description
1 polymer ?
#
loop_
_entity_poly.entity_id
_entity_poly.type
_entity_poly.pdbx_seq_one_letter_code
_entity_poly.pdbx_strand_id
1 'polypeptide(L)'
;MSGINCPRESLLSLISIENSHVNLRPPKIFLFGGDMSDQENKTVRALLYDHLSVKHSQLFSSLVLVEEFKDWLHDSIYPDLLTFESDLAETASLVVISLESPGALAELGSFSVNEKIKKSRNNNL
;
A
#
# COMPACT_ATOMS: atom_id res chain seq x y z
N MET A 1 33.65 -27.61 15.95
CA MET A 1 32.30 -27.01 16.12
C MET A 1 31.99 -26.24 14.85
N SER A 2 31.34 -26.89 13.88
CA SER A 2 31.01 -26.28 12.59
C SER A 2 29.80 -25.36 12.78
N GLY A 3 30.03 -24.05 12.75
CA GLY A 3 28.96 -23.06 12.72
C GLY A 3 28.11 -23.28 11.48
N ILE A 4 26.81 -23.46 11.68
CA ILE A 4 25.84 -23.53 10.60
C ILE A 4 25.84 -22.16 9.95
N ASN A 5 26.46 -22.03 8.77
CA ASN A 5 26.48 -20.79 8.04
C ASN A 5 25.06 -20.54 7.52
N CYS A 6 24.43 -19.45 7.99
CA CYS A 6 23.05 -19.14 7.64
C CYS A 6 22.99 -18.87 6.12
N PRO A 7 22.24 -19.65 5.32
CA PRO A 7 22.23 -19.52 3.86
C PRO A 7 21.74 -18.15 3.38
N ARG A 8 21.05 -17.39 4.25
CA ARG A 8 20.60 -16.02 4.00
C ARG A 8 21.78 -15.09 3.70
N GLU A 9 22.85 -15.12 4.48
CA GLU A 9 23.97 -14.17 4.29
C GLU A 9 24.70 -14.42 2.97
N SER A 10 24.93 -15.70 2.64
CA SER A 10 25.51 -16.06 1.34
C SER A 10 24.62 -15.64 0.17
N LEU A 11 23.29 -15.81 0.29
CA LEU A 11 22.35 -15.38 -0.76
C LEU A 11 22.30 -13.86 -0.92
N LEU A 12 22.28 -13.10 0.18
CA LEU A 12 22.28 -11.64 0.16
C LEU A 12 23.54 -11.08 -0.48
N SER A 13 24.69 -11.75 -0.30
CA SER A 13 25.95 -11.35 -0.94
C SER A 13 25.96 -11.46 -2.47
N LEU A 14 24.99 -12.19 -3.06
CA LEU A 14 24.81 -12.29 -4.50
C LEU A 14 24.01 -11.11 -5.08
N ILE A 15 23.34 -10.33 -4.24
CA ILE A 15 22.54 -9.17 -4.68
C ILE A 15 23.45 -7.94 -4.72
N SER A 16 23.69 -7.42 -5.92
CA SER A 16 24.37 -6.15 -6.13
C SER A 16 23.38 -5.00 -6.08
N ILE A 17 23.44 -4.20 -5.02
CA ILE A 17 22.53 -3.05 -4.84
C ILE A 17 22.84 -1.97 -5.88
N GLU A 18 24.11 -1.77 -6.22
CA GLU A 18 24.56 -0.82 -7.23
C GLU A 18 24.10 -1.15 -8.65
N ASN A 19 23.84 -2.44 -8.94
CA ASN A 19 23.29 -2.90 -10.22
C ASN A 19 21.78 -3.20 -10.15
N SER A 20 21.13 -2.88 -9.02
CA SER A 20 19.69 -3.06 -8.86
C SER A 20 18.93 -1.81 -9.32
N HIS A 21 17.77 -2.03 -9.93
CA HIS A 21 16.87 -0.96 -10.35
C HIS A 21 15.49 -1.13 -9.71
N VAL A 22 14.90 -0.02 -9.27
CA VAL A 22 13.51 -0.02 -8.79
C VAL A 22 12.58 -0.14 -9.98
N ASN A 23 11.79 -1.21 -10.03
CA ASN A 23 10.74 -1.37 -11.03
C ASN A 23 9.40 -0.85 -10.48
N LEU A 24 8.96 0.30 -11.00
CA LEU A 24 7.69 0.94 -10.61
C LEU A 24 6.47 0.44 -11.42
N ARG A 25 6.61 -0.69 -12.14
CA ARG A 25 5.55 -1.25 -12.98
C ARG A 25 5.13 -2.64 -12.53
N PRO A 26 3.81 -2.95 -12.50
CA PRO A 26 2.70 -2.00 -12.69
C PRO A 26 2.66 -0.96 -11.56
N PRO A 27 2.10 0.25 -11.81
CA PRO A 27 1.93 1.24 -10.76
C PRO A 27 1.11 0.63 -9.63
N LYS A 28 1.39 1.04 -8.40
CA LYS A 28 0.64 0.56 -7.23
C LYS A 28 -0.35 1.63 -6.81
N ILE A 29 -1.63 1.25 -6.81
CA ILE A 29 -2.75 2.11 -6.44
C ILE A 29 -3.39 1.52 -5.19
N PHE A 30 -3.25 2.20 -4.05
CA PHE A 30 -3.88 1.74 -2.81
C PHE A 30 -5.30 2.27 -2.68
N LEU A 31 -6.22 1.37 -2.34
CA LEU A 31 -7.64 1.67 -2.21
C LEU A 31 -8.09 1.55 -0.75
N PHE A 32 -8.35 2.70 -0.14
CA PHE A 32 -8.78 2.87 1.24
C PHE A 32 -10.28 3.20 1.33
N GLY A 33 -10.92 2.87 2.45
CA GLY A 33 -12.34 3.17 2.69
C GLY A 33 -13.06 2.15 3.57
N GLY A 34 -14.38 2.07 3.44
CA GLY A 34 -15.24 1.23 4.25
C GLY A 34 -15.17 -0.25 3.88
N ASP A 35 -15.62 -1.12 4.78
CA ASP A 35 -15.63 -2.57 4.57
C ASP A 35 -16.33 -2.96 3.24
N MET A 36 -15.76 -3.95 2.56
CA MET A 36 -16.28 -4.49 1.29
C MET A 36 -16.89 -5.88 1.45
N SER A 37 -17.00 -6.39 2.70
CA SER A 37 -17.56 -7.70 2.99
C SER A 37 -19.07 -7.78 2.72
N ASP A 38 -19.81 -6.68 2.91
CA ASP A 38 -21.26 -6.60 2.69
C ASP A 38 -21.60 -6.58 1.19
N GLN A 39 -22.27 -7.64 0.73
CA GLN A 39 -22.72 -7.78 -0.67
C GLN A 39 -24.06 -7.11 -0.95
N GLU A 40 -24.88 -6.85 0.07
CA GLU A 40 -26.20 -6.24 -0.06
C GLU A 40 -26.11 -4.71 -0.03
N ASN A 41 -25.31 -4.15 0.89
CA ASN A 41 -25.08 -2.72 1.02
C ASN A 41 -23.63 -2.36 0.68
N LYS A 42 -23.30 -2.50 -0.60
CA LYS A 42 -21.94 -2.22 -1.08
C LYS A 42 -21.53 -0.77 -0.83
N THR A 43 -20.34 -0.62 -0.28
CA THR A 43 -19.62 0.64 -0.16
C THR A 43 -19.26 1.21 -1.54
N VAL A 44 -19.01 2.51 -1.61
CA VAL A 44 -18.50 3.14 -2.84
C VAL A 44 -17.18 2.50 -3.24
N ARG A 45 -16.35 2.16 -2.26
CA ARG A 45 -15.11 1.42 -2.46
C ARG A 45 -15.34 0.06 -3.13
N ALA A 46 -16.28 -0.74 -2.61
CA ALA A 46 -16.63 -2.04 -3.18
C ALA A 46 -17.17 -1.91 -4.61
N LEU A 47 -18.06 -0.95 -4.86
CA LEU A 47 -18.61 -0.70 -6.20
C LEU A 47 -17.52 -0.30 -7.20
N LEU A 48 -16.58 0.55 -6.80
CA LEU A 48 -15.44 0.93 -7.64
C LEU A 48 -14.55 -0.28 -7.94
N TYR A 49 -14.21 -1.07 -6.92
CA TYR A 49 -13.39 -2.27 -7.06
C TYR A 49 -14.02 -3.27 -8.04
N ASP A 50 -15.30 -3.58 -7.85
CA ASP A 50 -16.06 -4.48 -8.71
C ASP A 50 -16.12 -3.97 -10.16
N HIS A 51 -16.41 -2.68 -10.34
CA HIS A 51 -16.48 -2.08 -11.67
C HIS A 51 -15.15 -2.19 -12.40
N LEU A 52 -14.04 -1.88 -11.73
CA LEU A 52 -12.69 -1.95 -12.30
C LEU A 52 -12.30 -3.40 -12.63
N SER A 53 -12.70 -4.36 -11.80
CA SER A 53 -12.44 -5.80 -12.03
C SER A 53 -13.03 -6.30 -13.36
N VAL A 54 -14.21 -5.78 -13.74
CA VAL A 54 -14.93 -6.20 -14.94
C VAL A 54 -14.56 -5.37 -16.17
N LYS A 55 -14.40 -4.04 -16.00
CA LYS A 55 -14.29 -3.10 -17.13
C LYS A 55 -12.85 -2.69 -17.44
N HIS A 56 -11.92 -2.83 -16.50
CA HIS A 56 -10.58 -2.25 -16.62
C HIS A 56 -9.50 -3.18 -16.02
N SER A 57 -9.32 -4.37 -16.61
CA SER A 57 -8.39 -5.40 -16.11
C SER A 57 -6.94 -4.91 -15.90
N GLN A 58 -6.42 -4.06 -16.79
CA GLN A 58 -5.06 -3.50 -16.63
C GLN A 58 -4.97 -2.60 -15.40
N LEU A 59 -5.96 -1.73 -15.18
CA LEU A 59 -6.00 -0.87 -14.01
C LEU A 59 -6.26 -1.68 -12.73
N PHE A 60 -7.12 -2.69 -12.81
CA PHE A 60 -7.40 -3.59 -11.70
C PHE A 60 -6.13 -4.31 -11.23
N SER A 61 -5.23 -4.71 -12.13
CA SER A 61 -3.94 -5.31 -11.76
C SER A 61 -2.97 -4.37 -11.02
N SER A 62 -3.26 -3.06 -11.03
CA SER A 62 -2.53 -2.02 -10.30
C SER A 62 -3.14 -1.74 -8.92
N LEU A 63 -4.38 -2.15 -8.68
CA LEU A 63 -5.05 -1.96 -7.39
C LEU A 63 -4.46 -2.90 -6.35
N VAL A 64 -4.27 -2.37 -5.15
CA VAL A 64 -3.87 -3.12 -3.98
C VAL A 64 -4.78 -2.72 -2.83
N LEU A 65 -5.34 -3.72 -2.16
CA LEU A 65 -6.12 -3.52 -0.95
C LEU A 65 -5.18 -3.57 0.25
N VAL A 66 -5.30 -2.62 1.15
CA VAL A 66 -4.39 -2.53 2.31
C VAL A 66 -4.61 -3.71 3.27
N GLU A 67 -5.82 -4.27 3.28
CA GLU A 67 -6.19 -5.47 4.01
C GLU A 67 -5.44 -6.74 3.55
N GLU A 68 -4.77 -6.71 2.39
CA GLU A 68 -3.89 -7.81 1.95
C GLU A 68 -2.62 -7.89 2.80
N PHE A 69 -2.21 -6.81 3.47
CA PHE A 69 -1.05 -6.77 4.34
C PHE A 69 -1.38 -7.24 5.77
N LYS A 70 -1.86 -8.48 5.93
CA LYS A 70 -2.37 -9.01 7.21
C LYS A 70 -1.37 -9.03 8.36
N ASP A 71 -0.08 -9.09 8.04
CA ASP A 71 1.02 -9.24 9.00
C ASP A 71 1.80 -7.93 9.23
N TRP A 72 1.20 -6.77 8.96
CA TRP A 72 1.88 -5.47 9.16
C TRP A 72 2.33 -5.23 10.61
N LEU A 73 1.67 -5.89 11.58
CA LEU A 73 2.01 -5.83 13.01
C LEU A 73 3.09 -6.85 13.42
N HIS A 74 3.51 -7.75 12.52
CA HIS A 74 4.53 -8.74 12.83
C HIS A 74 5.84 -8.04 13.23
N ASP A 75 6.49 -8.55 14.28
CA ASP A 75 7.70 -7.99 14.90
C ASP A 75 7.54 -6.59 15.55
N SER A 76 6.31 -6.06 15.70
CA SER A 76 6.05 -4.74 16.30
C SER A 76 6.85 -3.59 15.67
N ILE A 77 7.16 -3.70 14.37
CA ILE A 77 7.93 -2.69 13.63
C ILE A 77 7.13 -1.38 13.56
N TYR A 78 5.81 -1.49 13.38
CA TYR A 78 4.91 -0.35 13.31
C TYR A 78 4.17 -0.15 14.64
N PRO A 79 4.10 1.10 15.15
CA PRO A 79 3.43 1.40 16.42
C PRO A 79 1.91 1.32 16.33
N ASP A 80 1.35 1.56 15.15
CA ASP A 80 -0.08 1.56 14.89
C ASP A 80 -0.37 1.42 13.38
N LEU A 81 -1.64 1.09 13.06
CA LEU A 81 -2.09 0.86 11.69
C LEU A 81 -1.97 2.13 10.83
N LEU A 82 -2.26 3.29 11.41
CA LEU A 82 -2.28 4.56 10.67
C LEU A 82 -0.87 4.96 10.24
N THR A 83 0.14 4.68 11.06
CA THR A 83 1.56 4.88 10.71
C THR A 83 1.97 3.93 9.58
N PHE A 84 1.57 2.66 9.65
CA PHE A 84 1.82 1.69 8.57
C PHE A 84 1.18 2.14 7.24
N GLU A 85 -0.09 2.55 7.27
CA GLU A 85 -0.85 3.01 6.11
C GLU A 85 -0.27 4.28 5.49
N SER A 86 0.25 5.19 6.32
CA SER A 86 0.92 6.41 5.89
C SER A 86 2.23 6.12 5.17
N ASP A 87 3.06 5.21 5.69
CA ASP A 87 4.29 4.79 5.02
C ASP A 87 4.00 4.02 3.73
N LEU A 88 2.96 3.18 3.72
CA LEU A 88 2.53 2.47 2.52
C LEU A 88 2.08 3.45 1.42
N ALA A 89 1.34 4.49 1.80
CA ALA A 89 0.91 5.56 0.90
C ALA A 89 2.07 6.32 0.24
N GLU A 90 3.23 6.44 0.90
CA GLU A 90 4.43 7.06 0.31
C GLU A 90 5.02 6.24 -0.84
N THR A 91 4.76 4.93 -0.88
CA THR A 91 5.20 4.04 -1.97
C THR A 91 4.22 4.01 -3.15
N ALA A 92 3.03 4.58 -2.96
CA ALA A 92 1.95 4.54 -3.92
C ALA A 92 2.25 5.39 -5.16
N SER A 93 1.81 4.91 -6.32
CA SER A 93 1.62 5.77 -7.49
C SER A 93 0.38 6.64 -7.35
N LEU A 94 -0.66 6.13 -6.67
CA LEU A 94 -1.89 6.83 -6.35
C LEU A 94 -2.53 6.25 -5.09
N VAL A 95 -3.06 7.11 -4.24
CA VAL A 95 -3.91 6.73 -3.10
C VAL A 95 -5.32 7.18 -3.39
N VAL A 96 -6.28 6.27 -3.29
CA VAL A 96 -7.72 6.54 -3.43
C VAL A 96 -8.38 6.23 -2.10
N ILE A 97 -9.13 7.19 -1.56
CA ILE A 97 -9.84 7.06 -0.28
C ILE A 97 -11.32 7.32 -0.51
N SER A 98 -12.16 6.33 -0.23
CA SER A 98 -13.62 6.50 -0.17
C SER A 98 -14.02 6.95 1.24
N LEU A 99 -14.45 8.21 1.37
CA LEU A 99 -14.81 8.84 2.65
C LEU A 99 -16.18 8.38 3.17
N GLU A 100 -16.29 7.11 3.52
CA GLU A 100 -17.55 6.46 3.91
C GLU A 100 -17.52 5.86 5.31
N SER A 101 -16.39 5.97 6.02
CA SER A 101 -16.21 5.49 7.39
C SER A 101 -15.41 6.49 8.25
N PRO A 102 -15.50 6.42 9.58
CA PRO A 102 -14.64 7.20 10.47
C PRO A 102 -13.13 6.93 10.24
N GLY A 103 -12.76 5.70 9.89
CA GLY A 103 -11.39 5.33 9.55
C GLY A 103 -10.89 6.07 8.32
N ALA A 104 -11.69 6.13 7.25
CA ALA A 104 -11.36 6.84 6.03
C ALA A 104 -11.12 8.35 6.24
N LEU A 105 -11.86 8.96 7.19
CA LEU A 105 -11.64 10.35 7.59
C LEU A 105 -10.33 10.53 8.38
N ALA A 106 -9.98 9.56 9.25
CA ALA A 106 -8.72 9.56 9.99
C ALA A 106 -7.52 9.38 9.05
N GLU A 107 -7.60 8.47 8.08
CA GLU A 107 -6.61 8.26 7.01
C GLU A 107 -6.40 9.54 6.19
N LEU A 108 -7.50 10.15 5.72
CA LEU A 108 -7.43 11.44 5.02
C LEU A 108 -6.72 12.51 5.87
N GLY A 109 -7.08 12.60 7.15
CA GLY A 109 -6.44 13.53 8.09
C GLY A 109 -4.94 13.28 8.21
N SER A 110 -4.54 12.01 8.39
CA SER A 110 -3.13 11.58 8.47
C SER A 110 -2.34 11.93 7.22
N PHE A 111 -2.87 11.61 6.03
CA PHE A 111 -2.20 11.93 4.77
C PHE A 111 -2.16 13.43 4.50
N SER A 112 -3.16 14.18 4.95
CA SER A 112 -3.22 15.64 4.81
C SER A 112 -2.20 16.38 5.68
N VAL A 113 -1.59 15.73 6.67
CA VAL A 113 -0.51 16.31 7.49
C VAL A 113 0.86 15.68 7.23
N ASN A 114 0.93 14.60 6.46
CA ASN A 114 2.19 13.98 6.07
C ASN A 114 2.92 14.85 5.02
N GLU A 115 3.99 15.52 5.45
CA GLU A 115 4.79 16.42 4.61
C GLU A 115 5.48 15.71 3.44
N LYS A 116 5.81 14.42 3.54
CA LYS A 116 6.43 13.67 2.44
C LYS A 116 5.42 13.41 1.32
N ILE A 117 4.18 13.06 1.67
CA ILE A 117 3.08 12.90 0.72
C ILE A 117 2.74 14.25 0.06
N LYS A 118 2.72 15.35 0.84
CA LYS A 118 2.55 16.71 0.28
C LYS A 118 3.66 17.10 -0.68
N LYS A 119 4.92 16.86 -0.30
CA LYS A 119 6.10 17.29 -1.06
C LYS A 119 6.27 16.52 -2.38
N SER A 120 5.87 15.24 -2.42
CA SER A 120 5.88 14.42 -3.65
C SER A 120 5.13 15.08 -4.82
N ARG A 121 4.09 15.87 -4.54
CA ARG A 121 3.32 16.62 -5.56
C ARG A 121 3.99 17.91 -6.08
N ASN A 122 4.95 18.50 -5.37
CA ASN A 122 5.47 19.84 -5.70
C ASN A 122 6.71 19.85 -6.61
N ASN A 123 7.21 18.69 -7.04
CA ASN A 123 8.40 18.61 -7.91
C ASN A 123 8.07 18.49 -9.41
N ASN A 124 6.82 18.73 -9.82
CA ASN A 124 6.38 18.66 -11.23
C ASN A 124 5.49 19.86 -11.66
N LEU A 125 5.75 21.06 -11.13
CA LEU A 125 5.23 22.32 -11.68
C LEU A 125 6.36 23.34 -11.83
#